data_AF-A0AAX3D1X0-F1
#
_entry.id   AF-A0AAX3D1X0-F1
#
_cell.length_a   1.000
_cell.length_b   1.000
_cell.length_c   1.000
_cell.angle_alpha   90.00
_cell.angle_beta   90.00
_cell.angle_gamma   90.00
#
_symmetry.space_group_name_H-M   'P 1'
#
loop_
_entity.id
_entity.type
_entity.pdbx_description
1 polymer ?
#
loop_
_entity_poly.entity_id
_entity_poly.type
_entity_poly.pdbx_seq_one_letter_code
_entity_poly.pdbx_strand_id
1 'polypeptide(L)'
;MKQKSLYIAIVLALHCAAAYADNTIDEHQIDKVTVIGDENSVTGLSQCTHSDKCEVPDGPSSVNGSYNIITGLSNYVITGNNNKLDYTYDPSLSWSSYANSFNVYGNYNTGTYLQGLNIFGSANDVYGINVDIMGYSNKIKGSAIQVMGSYNDLDTVGMGAILGSRNTVTNYAGSIIGTFNTLSGGSYALTIGSLNNITASPFGDPSVPFKFGNITIGTINTITDSDESIVLGNYNTVSDDNAIVIGNYASASNGGIAIGYGSISNSADTVSFGSSTVQRTLTNVADGSSRYDAVNYGQLMNSVSSLQAYTDSAISSYLSSIGSGSNTTPPITGGNDNNGTDGNGTGSGTGAGSSNDNNQAATDANTYTDEREVSINARTDSLIATESASRVTGDAQTLLSANSHTDAREAVINSRTDILVDTERQSRIDGDRQTLASANSYTNQKFSDLKKTVDRNDKRAKAGSASAIAIASIPFLNNVSGFGMAMGAYRDQGAISGGANYAINEKVNVRFSMSADTAGGVGAGAGFAVGFQ
;
A
#
# COMPACT_ATOMS: atom_id res chain seq x y z
N MET A 1 -39.05 -45.46 -42.61
CA MET A 1 -39.44 -44.09 -42.99
C MET A 1 -40.14 -43.41 -41.82
N LYS A 2 -39.43 -42.55 -41.08
CA LYS A 2 -39.98 -41.43 -40.30
C LYS A 2 -38.95 -40.30 -40.41
N GLN A 3 -39.41 -39.07 -40.60
CA GLN A 3 -38.60 -37.97 -41.14
C GLN A 3 -38.80 -36.72 -40.29
N LYS A 4 -37.70 -36.17 -39.75
CA LYS A 4 -37.58 -34.88 -39.03
C LYS A 4 -38.41 -34.78 -37.72
N SER A 5 -38.03 -33.99 -36.72
CA SER A 5 -37.20 -32.77 -36.76
C SER A 5 -36.18 -32.68 -35.62
N LEU A 6 -35.01 -32.14 -35.94
CA LEU A 6 -34.14 -31.39 -35.04
C LEU A 6 -33.73 -30.14 -35.82
N TYR A 7 -33.94 -28.95 -35.26
CA TYR A 7 -33.63 -27.68 -35.94
C TYR A 7 -32.23 -27.22 -35.54
N ILE A 8 -31.36 -27.06 -36.53
CA ILE A 8 -30.08 -26.34 -36.46
C ILE A 8 -30.14 -25.37 -37.64
N ALA A 9 -30.37 -24.09 -37.35
CA ALA A 9 -30.82 -23.11 -38.33
C ALA A 9 -29.67 -22.38 -39.05
N ILE A 10 -28.82 -23.07 -39.83
CA ILE A 10 -27.74 -22.42 -40.61
C ILE A 10 -28.30 -21.58 -41.76
N VAL A 11 -27.78 -20.36 -41.96
CA VAL A 11 -28.05 -19.46 -43.10
C VAL A 11 -26.74 -18.88 -43.65
N LEU A 12 -26.89 -18.10 -44.72
CA LEU A 12 -25.88 -17.40 -45.48
C LEU A 12 -26.22 -15.90 -45.51
N ALA A 13 -25.21 -15.04 -45.47
CA ALA A 13 -25.27 -13.79 -46.23
C ALA A 13 -24.35 -13.88 -47.47
N LEU A 14 -24.95 -13.70 -48.64
CA LEU A 14 -24.28 -13.45 -49.92
C LEU A 14 -25.10 -12.31 -50.55
N HIS A 15 -24.57 -11.15 -50.91
CA HIS A 15 -23.23 -10.79 -51.42
C HIS A 15 -22.94 -9.33 -50.95
N CYS A 16 -21.72 -8.79 -50.87
CA CYS A 16 -20.39 -9.15 -51.36
C CYS A 16 -19.36 -8.44 -50.43
N ALA A 17 -18.29 -9.04 -49.88
CA ALA A 17 -17.73 -10.38 -50.04
C ALA A 17 -18.44 -11.46 -49.19
N ALA A 18 -17.89 -12.69 -49.17
CA ALA A 18 -18.57 -13.87 -48.62
C ALA A 18 -18.63 -13.89 -47.08
N ALA A 19 -19.84 -13.97 -46.51
CA ALA A 19 -20.07 -14.13 -45.07
C ALA A 19 -21.28 -15.06 -44.80
N TYR A 20 -21.06 -16.36 -44.72
CA TYR A 20 -22.09 -17.35 -44.35
C TYR A 20 -22.58 -17.09 -42.89
N ALA A 21 -23.88 -16.83 -42.65
CA ALA A 21 -24.44 -16.63 -41.30
C ALA A 21 -25.96 -16.92 -41.21
N ASP A 22 -26.34 -17.98 -40.51
CA ASP A 22 -27.12 -18.02 -39.25
C ASP A 22 -26.54 -19.22 -38.47
N ASN A 23 -26.81 -19.31 -37.18
CA ASN A 23 -27.26 -20.56 -36.58
C ASN A 23 -28.08 -20.23 -35.32
N THR A 24 -29.39 -19.94 -35.47
CA THR A 24 -30.27 -19.76 -34.30
C THR A 24 -30.45 -21.09 -33.57
N ILE A 25 -30.01 -21.14 -32.30
CA ILE A 25 -30.11 -22.29 -31.39
C ILE A 25 -31.34 -22.11 -30.47
N ASP A 26 -32.04 -23.21 -30.19
CA ASP A 26 -33.27 -23.28 -29.39
C ASP A 26 -32.98 -23.15 -27.86
N GLU A 27 -33.95 -22.63 -27.12
CA GLU A 27 -33.80 -22.01 -25.79
C GLU A 27 -33.91 -22.99 -24.59
N HIS A 28 -34.05 -24.30 -24.84
CA HIS A 28 -34.32 -25.31 -23.81
C HIS A 28 -33.18 -26.33 -23.54
N GLN A 29 -32.05 -26.25 -24.26
CA GLN A 29 -30.82 -27.01 -23.97
C GLN A 29 -29.57 -26.25 -24.46
N ILE A 30 -28.79 -25.65 -23.55
CA ILE A 30 -27.45 -25.13 -23.85
C ILE A 30 -26.50 -25.40 -22.67
N ASP A 31 -25.78 -26.52 -22.73
CA ASP A 31 -24.68 -26.85 -21.79
C ASP A 31 -23.30 -26.50 -22.35
N LYS A 32 -23.16 -26.40 -23.67
CA LYS A 32 -21.91 -26.04 -24.33
C LYS A 32 -22.12 -25.24 -25.60
N VAL A 33 -21.16 -24.39 -25.86
CA VAL A 33 -21.19 -23.31 -26.84
C VAL A 33 -19.90 -23.33 -27.67
N THR A 34 -20.02 -23.07 -28.98
CA THR A 34 -18.88 -22.98 -29.92
C THR A 34 -19.26 -22.19 -31.19
N VAL A 35 -18.45 -21.21 -31.61
CA VAL A 35 -18.50 -20.62 -32.98
C VAL A 35 -17.06 -20.45 -33.52
N ILE A 36 -16.91 -20.51 -34.85
CA ILE A 36 -15.65 -20.81 -35.55
C ILE A 36 -15.54 -20.01 -36.87
N GLY A 37 -14.46 -19.23 -37.06
CA GLY A 37 -14.04 -18.66 -38.35
C GLY A 37 -13.26 -17.34 -38.20
N ASP A 38 -12.71 -16.73 -39.26
CA ASP A 38 -12.04 -15.39 -39.20
C ASP A 38 -13.00 -14.21 -39.45
N GLU A 39 -12.73 -13.02 -38.90
CA GLU A 39 -13.67 -11.87 -38.82
C GLU A 39 -15.06 -12.23 -38.24
N ASN A 40 -15.13 -13.32 -37.46
CA ASN A 40 -16.39 -13.87 -36.98
C ASN A 40 -16.96 -13.09 -35.79
N SER A 41 -18.29 -13.05 -35.68
CA SER A 41 -18.99 -12.48 -34.52
C SER A 41 -19.48 -13.61 -33.61
N VAL A 42 -18.56 -14.14 -32.83
CA VAL A 42 -18.79 -15.27 -31.93
C VAL A 42 -19.52 -14.81 -30.66
N THR A 43 -20.84 -14.92 -30.70
CA THR A 43 -21.80 -14.23 -29.82
C THR A 43 -23.02 -15.11 -29.48
N GLY A 44 -23.71 -14.80 -28.37
CA GLY A 44 -25.12 -15.22 -28.16
C GLY A 44 -25.35 -16.57 -27.47
N LEU A 45 -24.62 -16.86 -26.39
CA LEU A 45 -24.38 -18.24 -25.96
C LEU A 45 -24.40 -18.38 -24.42
N SER A 46 -25.36 -19.12 -23.85
CA SER A 46 -25.76 -19.06 -22.42
C SER A 46 -25.87 -20.42 -21.71
N GLN A 47 -25.90 -20.45 -20.36
CA GLN A 47 -26.11 -21.66 -19.55
C GLN A 47 -27.62 -22.00 -19.36
N CYS A 48 -27.93 -23.28 -19.04
CA CYS A 48 -29.28 -23.78 -18.71
C CYS A 48 -29.90 -23.22 -17.40
N THR A 49 -31.23 -23.36 -17.23
CA THR A 49 -32.04 -22.52 -16.30
C THR A 49 -32.87 -23.22 -15.19
N HIS A 50 -32.67 -24.51 -14.86
CA HIS A 50 -33.44 -25.21 -13.80
C HIS A 50 -32.60 -26.08 -12.85
N SER A 51 -32.49 -25.71 -11.57
CA SER A 51 -31.59 -26.32 -10.56
C SER A 51 -31.60 -27.86 -10.41
N ASP A 52 -32.71 -28.54 -10.69
CA ASP A 52 -32.84 -30.00 -10.49
C ASP A 52 -32.73 -30.80 -11.81
N LYS A 53 -32.48 -30.09 -12.93
CA LYS A 53 -32.26 -30.64 -14.28
C LYS A 53 -31.17 -29.92 -15.08
N CYS A 54 -30.54 -28.90 -14.50
CA CYS A 54 -29.23 -28.43 -14.90
C CYS A 54 -28.22 -29.41 -14.36
N GLU A 55 -27.56 -30.13 -15.25
CA GLU A 55 -26.14 -30.36 -15.01
C GLU A 55 -25.48 -28.97 -14.91
N VAL A 56 -24.52 -28.80 -14.00
CA VAL A 56 -23.52 -27.73 -14.22
C VAL A 56 -22.99 -27.99 -15.62
N PRO A 57 -22.91 -26.99 -16.53
CA PRO A 57 -22.35 -27.24 -17.85
C PRO A 57 -21.00 -27.93 -17.65
N ASP A 58 -20.84 -29.12 -18.24
CA ASP A 58 -19.78 -30.09 -17.88
C ASP A 58 -18.35 -29.59 -18.23
N GLY A 59 -18.23 -28.33 -18.64
CA GLY A 59 -16.99 -27.60 -18.74
C GLY A 59 -17.17 -26.14 -19.20
N PRO A 60 -16.04 -25.46 -19.44
CA PRO A 60 -15.98 -24.21 -20.18
C PRO A 60 -16.55 -24.33 -21.60
N SER A 61 -16.84 -23.19 -22.21
CA SER A 61 -17.26 -23.09 -23.61
C SER A 61 -16.35 -22.15 -24.41
N SER A 62 -16.55 -22.01 -25.73
CA SER A 62 -15.50 -21.45 -26.60
C SER A 62 -15.95 -20.57 -27.76
N VAL A 63 -15.05 -19.67 -28.13
CA VAL A 63 -15.31 -18.51 -28.97
C VAL A 63 -14.00 -18.26 -29.80
N ASN A 64 -13.99 -18.45 -31.15
CA ASN A 64 -12.75 -18.83 -31.90
C ASN A 64 -12.47 -18.19 -33.30
N GLY A 65 -11.33 -17.47 -33.45
CA GLY A 65 -10.72 -16.98 -34.72
C GLY A 65 -9.86 -15.69 -34.59
N SER A 66 -9.42 -15.03 -35.68
CA SER A 66 -8.73 -13.70 -35.71
C SER A 66 -9.54 -12.54 -36.33
N TYR A 67 -9.23 -11.27 -35.97
CA TYR A 67 -10.11 -10.08 -36.18
C TYR A 67 -11.54 -10.31 -35.68
N ASN A 68 -11.62 -11.09 -34.61
CA ASN A 68 -12.74 -11.97 -34.36
C ASN A 68 -13.52 -11.49 -33.17
N ILE A 69 -14.71 -10.95 -33.38
CA ILE A 69 -15.50 -10.38 -32.29
C ILE A 69 -16.01 -11.50 -31.43
N ILE A 70 -15.32 -11.66 -30.32
CA ILE A 70 -15.31 -12.87 -29.54
C ILE A 70 -15.77 -12.47 -28.13
N THR A 71 -16.90 -13.03 -27.68
CA THR A 71 -17.63 -12.50 -26.53
C THR A 71 -18.35 -13.57 -25.67
N GLY A 72 -17.84 -13.76 -24.44
CA GLY A 72 -18.47 -14.45 -23.29
C GLY A 72 -18.67 -15.97 -23.45
N LEU A 73 -18.96 -16.75 -22.40
CA LEU A 73 -19.09 -16.46 -20.96
C LEU A 73 -17.71 -16.42 -20.25
N SER A 74 -17.70 -16.38 -18.91
CA SER A 74 -16.57 -16.80 -18.07
C SER A 74 -16.50 -18.32 -17.98
N ASN A 75 -15.32 -18.90 -17.73
CA ASN A 75 -15.05 -20.29 -18.17
C ASN A 75 -15.19 -20.37 -19.71
N TYR A 76 -14.77 -19.31 -20.38
CA TYR A 76 -14.30 -19.21 -21.77
C TYR A 76 -13.09 -18.27 -21.69
N VAL A 77 -12.11 -18.26 -22.60
CA VAL A 77 -11.96 -18.88 -23.93
C VAL A 77 -12.78 -18.20 -25.05
N ILE A 78 -12.87 -16.87 -24.89
CA ILE A 78 -12.69 -15.87 -25.94
C ILE A 78 -11.28 -16.14 -26.62
N THR A 79 -10.95 -15.62 -27.81
CA THR A 79 -9.64 -15.66 -28.50
C THR A 79 -9.52 -14.51 -29.55
N GLY A 80 -8.44 -14.41 -30.35
CA GLY A 80 -8.33 -13.54 -31.54
C GLY A 80 -7.57 -12.21 -31.47
N ASN A 81 -7.06 -11.71 -32.62
CA ASN A 81 -6.21 -10.50 -32.79
C ASN A 81 -6.94 -9.31 -33.44
N ASN A 82 -6.72 -8.07 -32.98
CA ASN A 82 -7.67 -6.92 -33.06
C ASN A 82 -9.15 -7.24 -32.73
N ASN A 83 -9.41 -8.47 -32.30
CA ASN A 83 -9.84 -8.70 -30.93
C ASN A 83 -8.57 -8.88 -30.03
N LYS A 84 -8.57 -8.76 -28.71
CA LYS A 84 -9.48 -9.31 -27.70
C LYS A 84 -9.27 -10.83 -27.61
N LEU A 85 -7.98 -11.17 -27.46
CA LEU A 85 -7.36 -12.48 -27.23
C LEU A 85 -7.28 -12.77 -25.72
N ASP A 86 -7.09 -14.06 -25.45
CA ASP A 86 -7.77 -14.86 -24.41
C ASP A 86 -7.62 -16.33 -24.91
N TYR A 87 -7.51 -17.41 -24.14
CA TYR A 87 -6.33 -17.72 -23.32
C TYR A 87 -5.39 -18.75 -23.99
N THR A 88 -4.40 -19.28 -23.26
CA THR A 88 -3.51 -20.33 -23.78
C THR A 88 -3.01 -21.23 -22.64
N TYR A 89 -3.60 -22.42 -22.53
CA TYR A 89 -3.37 -23.39 -21.44
C TYR A 89 -2.54 -24.62 -21.90
N ASP A 90 -1.63 -25.11 -21.05
CA ASP A 90 -0.88 -26.36 -21.24
C ASP A 90 -1.39 -27.45 -20.27
N PRO A 91 -2.06 -28.52 -20.75
CA PRO A 91 -2.63 -29.57 -19.91
C PRO A 91 -1.60 -30.57 -19.34
N SER A 92 -0.32 -30.48 -19.67
CA SER A 92 0.72 -31.36 -19.09
C SER A 92 1.12 -30.98 -17.66
N LEU A 93 0.79 -29.75 -17.23
CA LEU A 93 1.17 -29.18 -15.94
C LEU A 93 0.03 -29.28 -14.92
N SER A 94 -0.27 -30.52 -14.50
CA SER A 94 -1.31 -30.78 -13.50
C SER A 94 -0.87 -30.45 -12.06
N TRP A 95 -1.25 -29.28 -11.55
CA TRP A 95 -1.24 -28.96 -10.11
C TRP A 95 -2.60 -28.43 -9.65
N SER A 96 -3.40 -29.35 -9.09
CA SER A 96 -4.72 -29.15 -8.45
C SER A 96 -5.90 -28.75 -9.35
N SER A 97 -7.08 -29.21 -8.96
CA SER A 97 -8.30 -29.32 -9.79
C SER A 97 -9.10 -28.03 -9.95
N TYR A 98 -8.45 -26.87 -10.05
CA TYR A 98 -9.14 -25.62 -10.34
C TYR A 98 -9.43 -25.53 -11.83
N ALA A 99 -10.70 -25.32 -12.19
CA ALA A 99 -11.05 -24.93 -13.55
C ALA A 99 -10.23 -23.71 -13.94
N ASN A 100 -9.65 -23.72 -15.15
CA ASN A 100 -8.91 -22.57 -15.69
C ASN A 100 -9.85 -21.40 -15.89
N SER A 101 -10.05 -20.69 -14.78
CA SER A 101 -11.05 -19.66 -14.61
C SER A 101 -10.42 -18.39 -15.12
N PHE A 102 -10.93 -17.94 -16.25
CA PHE A 102 -10.37 -16.80 -16.91
C PHE A 102 -11.45 -15.78 -17.29
N ASN A 103 -11.05 -14.52 -17.24
CA ASN A 103 -11.95 -13.39 -17.06
C ASN A 103 -11.38 -12.11 -17.73
N VAL A 104 -11.37 -12.04 -19.06
CA VAL A 104 -10.96 -10.86 -19.85
C VAL A 104 -12.18 -10.01 -20.15
N TYR A 105 -12.16 -8.80 -19.61
CA TYR A 105 -13.23 -7.83 -19.71
C TYR A 105 -12.70 -6.53 -20.33
N GLY A 106 -12.66 -6.47 -21.66
CA GLY A 106 -12.57 -5.21 -22.40
C GLY A 106 -11.86 -5.27 -23.76
N ASN A 107 -11.53 -4.09 -24.30
CA ASN A 107 -11.14 -3.89 -25.70
C ASN A 107 -9.62 -3.85 -25.92
N TYR A 108 -9.14 -4.28 -27.10
CA TYR A 108 -7.71 -4.29 -27.48
C TYR A 108 -6.79 -5.06 -26.52
N ASN A 109 -7.34 -5.91 -25.65
CA ASN A 109 -6.50 -6.81 -24.88
C ASN A 109 -5.90 -7.84 -25.83
N THR A 110 -4.58 -7.92 -25.88
CA THR A 110 -3.82 -8.95 -26.56
C THR A 110 -3.22 -9.85 -25.50
N GLY A 111 -3.26 -11.15 -25.72
CA GLY A 111 -3.14 -12.12 -24.64
C GLY A 111 -2.52 -13.41 -25.14
N THR A 112 -1.32 -13.75 -24.66
CA THR A 112 -0.54 -14.92 -25.07
C THR A 112 -0.05 -15.68 -23.84
N TYR A 113 0.07 -17.01 -23.93
CA TYR A 113 0.62 -17.84 -22.85
C TYR A 113 -0.11 -17.69 -21.49
N LEU A 114 -1.43 -17.62 -21.58
CA LEU A 114 -2.30 -17.15 -20.52
C LEU A 114 -2.83 -18.30 -19.63
N GLN A 115 -2.52 -18.32 -18.32
CA GLN A 115 -3.06 -19.28 -17.32
C GLN A 115 -3.57 -18.56 -16.04
N GLY A 116 -4.74 -18.92 -15.51
CA GLY A 116 -5.31 -18.38 -14.26
C GLY A 116 -5.38 -16.84 -14.17
N LEU A 117 -6.25 -16.19 -14.95
CA LEU A 117 -6.19 -14.72 -15.13
C LEU A 117 -7.53 -14.02 -14.98
N ASN A 118 -7.50 -12.84 -14.36
CA ASN A 118 -8.60 -11.89 -14.44
C ASN A 118 -8.11 -10.57 -15.04
N ILE A 119 -8.40 -10.30 -16.31
CA ILE A 119 -7.93 -9.12 -17.07
C ILE A 119 -9.09 -8.15 -17.29
N PHE A 120 -9.32 -7.25 -16.34
CA PHE A 120 -10.29 -6.17 -16.45
C PHE A 120 -9.66 -4.91 -17.06
N GLY A 121 -10.12 -4.49 -18.23
CA GLY A 121 -9.72 -3.21 -18.85
C GLY A 121 -9.36 -3.31 -20.33
N SER A 122 -8.49 -2.44 -20.83
CA SER A 122 -8.28 -2.28 -22.28
C SER A 122 -6.85 -2.03 -22.72
N ALA A 123 -6.50 -2.41 -23.95
CA ALA A 123 -5.18 -2.30 -24.55
C ALA A 123 -4.07 -3.00 -23.76
N ASN A 124 -4.40 -3.94 -22.86
CA ASN A 124 -3.40 -4.68 -22.11
C ASN A 124 -2.79 -5.77 -23.01
N ASP A 125 -1.47 -5.78 -23.13
CA ASP A 125 -0.71 -6.74 -23.92
C ASP A 125 0.00 -7.70 -22.97
N VAL A 126 -0.54 -8.91 -22.81
CA VAL A 126 -0.27 -9.80 -21.68
C VAL A 126 0.37 -11.10 -22.16
N TYR A 127 1.46 -11.47 -21.50
CA TYR A 127 2.23 -12.69 -21.73
C TYR A 127 2.53 -13.37 -20.38
N GLY A 128 1.75 -14.39 -20.00
CA GLY A 128 2.06 -15.23 -18.84
C GLY A 128 0.91 -15.62 -17.91
N ILE A 129 1.28 -16.08 -16.71
CA ILE A 129 0.44 -16.95 -15.86
C ILE A 129 0.16 -16.35 -14.47
N ASN A 130 -1.00 -16.64 -13.88
CA ASN A 130 -1.46 -16.14 -12.59
C ASN A 130 -1.38 -14.60 -12.49
N VAL A 131 -1.86 -13.91 -13.52
CA VAL A 131 -1.83 -12.44 -13.66
C VAL A 131 -3.24 -11.84 -13.54
N ASP A 132 -3.43 -10.99 -12.53
CA ASP A 132 -4.68 -10.27 -12.30
C ASP A 132 -4.50 -8.79 -12.66
N ILE A 133 -5.17 -8.35 -13.73
CA ILE A 133 -4.96 -7.03 -14.33
C ILE A 133 -6.24 -6.19 -14.20
N MET A 134 -6.10 -4.96 -13.74
CA MET A 134 -7.17 -3.96 -13.71
C MET A 134 -6.67 -2.63 -14.29
N GLY A 135 -6.87 -2.40 -15.58
CA GLY A 135 -6.63 -1.07 -16.18
C GLY A 135 -6.26 -1.04 -17.67
N TYR A 136 -5.40 -0.09 -18.06
CA TYR A 136 -5.29 0.38 -19.44
C TYR A 136 -3.87 0.39 -20.03
N SER A 137 -3.68 -0.15 -21.22
CA SER A 137 -2.42 -0.08 -21.99
C SER A 137 -1.21 -0.68 -21.26
N ASN A 138 -1.42 -1.65 -20.37
CA ASN A 138 -0.32 -2.31 -19.67
C ASN A 138 0.27 -3.40 -20.55
N LYS A 139 1.56 -3.33 -20.84
CA LYS A 139 2.34 -4.38 -21.49
C LYS A 139 3.01 -5.19 -20.39
N ILE A 140 2.71 -6.48 -20.33
CA ILE A 140 3.03 -7.33 -19.18
C ILE A 140 3.56 -8.65 -19.69
N LYS A 141 4.80 -8.98 -19.36
CA LYS A 141 5.35 -10.33 -19.45
C LYS A 141 5.73 -10.78 -18.04
N GLY A 142 5.20 -11.92 -17.59
CA GLY A 142 5.55 -12.47 -16.29
C GLY A 142 4.50 -13.36 -15.64
N SER A 143 4.79 -13.74 -14.40
CA SER A 143 4.06 -14.78 -13.67
C SER A 143 3.74 -14.34 -12.24
N ALA A 144 2.52 -14.58 -11.75
CA ALA A 144 2.06 -14.29 -10.39
C ALA A 144 2.01 -12.79 -10.02
N ILE A 145 1.48 -11.95 -10.93
CA ILE A 145 1.51 -10.48 -10.78
C ILE A 145 0.09 -9.90 -10.75
N GLN A 146 -0.21 -9.06 -9.76
CA GLN A 146 -1.41 -8.23 -9.76
C GLN A 146 -1.08 -6.82 -10.28
N VAL A 147 -1.63 -6.41 -11.44
CA VAL A 147 -1.36 -5.09 -12.04
C VAL A 147 -2.62 -4.23 -12.05
N MET A 148 -2.62 -3.14 -11.29
CA MET A 148 -3.71 -2.18 -11.23
C MET A 148 -3.24 -0.81 -11.74
N GLY A 149 -3.73 -0.34 -12.89
CA GLY A 149 -3.40 0.99 -13.41
C GLY A 149 -3.09 1.03 -14.90
N SER A 150 -2.11 1.84 -15.35
CA SER A 150 -2.01 2.15 -16.79
C SER A 150 -0.63 2.40 -17.37
N TYR A 151 -0.42 2.01 -18.64
CA TYR A 151 0.83 2.22 -19.38
C TYR A 151 2.08 1.64 -18.71
N ASN A 152 1.94 0.62 -17.85
CA ASN A 152 3.10 -0.07 -17.30
C ASN A 152 3.71 -0.99 -18.38
N ASP A 153 5.04 -1.08 -18.44
CA ASP A 153 5.77 -2.01 -19.34
C ASP A 153 6.64 -2.94 -18.48
N LEU A 154 6.19 -4.18 -18.33
CA LEU A 154 6.76 -5.18 -17.43
C LEU A 154 7.35 -6.33 -18.25
N ASP A 155 8.63 -6.63 -18.04
CA ASP A 155 9.35 -7.80 -18.54
C ASP A 155 9.94 -8.56 -17.33
N THR A 156 9.04 -9.17 -16.57
CA THR A 156 9.23 -9.55 -15.16
C THR A 156 9.10 -11.05 -14.93
N VAL A 157 9.82 -11.58 -13.94
CA VAL A 157 9.69 -12.98 -13.51
C VAL A 157 9.63 -12.98 -11.98
N GLY A 158 8.43 -12.88 -11.42
CA GLY A 158 8.26 -12.97 -9.97
C GLY A 158 6.95 -12.44 -9.42
N MET A 159 6.68 -12.81 -8.18
CA MET A 159 5.45 -12.48 -7.45
C MET A 159 5.42 -11.00 -7.04
N GLY A 160 4.28 -10.33 -7.19
CA GLY A 160 4.09 -8.98 -6.64
C GLY A 160 2.86 -8.22 -7.14
N ALA A 161 2.62 -7.05 -6.54
CA ALA A 161 1.53 -6.15 -6.92
C ALA A 161 2.07 -4.81 -7.45
N ILE A 162 1.59 -4.39 -8.63
CA ILE A 162 1.99 -3.15 -9.30
C ILE A 162 0.75 -2.25 -9.43
N LEU A 163 0.66 -1.25 -8.55
CA LEU A 163 -0.44 -0.29 -8.46
C LEU A 163 0.02 1.08 -8.95
N GLY A 164 -0.39 1.49 -10.15
CA GLY A 164 -0.15 2.84 -10.68
C GLY A 164 0.18 2.86 -12.18
N SER A 165 0.97 3.83 -12.64
CA SER A 165 1.08 4.11 -14.08
C SER A 165 2.46 4.46 -14.61
N ARG A 166 2.77 4.00 -15.83
CA ARG A 166 4.04 4.25 -16.52
C ARG A 166 5.27 3.72 -15.78
N ASN A 167 5.12 2.64 -15.03
CA ASN A 167 6.27 1.95 -14.45
C ASN A 167 6.88 1.01 -15.50
N THR A 168 8.20 1.04 -15.62
CA THR A 168 8.98 0.18 -16.52
C THR A 168 9.80 -0.78 -15.67
N VAL A 169 9.66 -2.08 -15.88
CA VAL A 169 10.20 -3.10 -14.97
C VAL A 169 10.81 -4.25 -15.74
N THR A 170 12.06 -4.64 -15.46
CA THR A 170 12.76 -5.74 -16.17
C THR A 170 13.51 -6.67 -15.20
N ASN A 171 13.41 -7.99 -15.38
CA ASN A 171 14.10 -9.01 -14.56
C ASN A 171 13.90 -8.86 -13.03
N TYR A 172 12.72 -8.40 -12.63
CA TYR A 172 12.39 -8.01 -11.25
C TYR A 172 11.30 -8.92 -10.67
N ALA A 173 11.41 -9.18 -9.36
CA ALA A 173 10.33 -9.70 -8.53
C ALA A 173 10.02 -8.68 -7.42
N GLY A 174 8.75 -8.43 -7.10
CA GLY A 174 8.37 -7.48 -6.04
C GLY A 174 7.20 -6.58 -6.38
N SER A 175 6.92 -5.61 -5.50
CA SER A 175 5.74 -4.74 -5.58
C SER A 175 6.10 -3.27 -5.83
N ILE A 176 5.24 -2.56 -6.57
CA ILE A 176 5.41 -1.16 -6.94
C ILE A 176 4.09 -0.41 -6.71
N ILE A 177 4.14 0.76 -6.05
CA ILE A 177 2.98 1.64 -5.86
C ILE A 177 3.35 3.06 -6.32
N GLY A 178 2.81 3.50 -7.46
CA GLY A 178 2.99 4.86 -7.97
C GLY A 178 3.33 4.92 -9.45
N THR A 179 4.14 5.91 -9.87
CA THR A 179 4.22 6.30 -11.29
C THR A 179 5.60 6.62 -11.82
N PHE A 180 5.88 6.31 -13.09
CA PHE A 180 7.17 6.60 -13.75
C PHE A 180 8.39 5.99 -13.06
N ASN A 181 8.24 4.88 -12.31
CA ASN A 181 9.38 4.20 -11.73
C ASN A 181 10.01 3.25 -12.77
N THR A 182 11.34 3.25 -12.88
CA THR A 182 12.12 2.33 -13.71
C THR A 182 12.89 1.39 -12.80
N LEU A 183 12.69 0.08 -12.94
CA LEU A 183 13.32 -0.94 -12.09
C LEU A 183 13.92 -2.05 -12.97
N SER A 184 15.18 -2.43 -12.72
CA SER A 184 15.86 -3.50 -13.45
C SER A 184 16.68 -4.39 -12.52
N GLY A 185 16.42 -5.69 -12.53
CA GLY A 185 17.01 -6.64 -11.58
C GLY A 185 16.46 -6.50 -10.17
N GLY A 186 16.90 -7.34 -9.24
CA GLY A 186 16.48 -7.34 -7.83
C GLY A 186 15.29 -8.27 -7.53
N SER A 187 15.29 -8.85 -6.33
CA SER A 187 14.36 -9.90 -5.91
C SER A 187 13.55 -9.49 -4.68
N TYR A 188 12.22 -9.44 -4.78
CA TYR A 188 11.29 -9.10 -3.68
C TYR A 188 11.39 -7.66 -3.15
N ALA A 189 11.74 -6.71 -4.02
CA ALA A 189 11.80 -5.29 -3.67
C ALA A 189 10.41 -4.64 -3.53
N LEU A 190 10.35 -3.53 -2.80
CA LEU A 190 9.16 -2.68 -2.63
C LEU A 190 9.48 -1.24 -3.03
N THR A 191 8.81 -0.71 -4.05
CA THR A 191 8.99 0.68 -4.48
C THR A 191 7.69 1.47 -4.38
N ILE A 192 7.69 2.59 -3.67
CA ILE A 192 6.53 3.47 -3.47
C ILE A 192 6.90 4.90 -3.89
N GLY A 193 6.08 5.54 -4.72
CA GLY A 193 6.25 6.91 -5.18
C GLY A 193 6.52 7.02 -6.67
N SER A 194 7.40 7.93 -7.10
CA SER A 194 7.52 8.27 -8.52
C SER A 194 8.89 8.66 -9.02
N LEU A 195 9.18 8.38 -10.29
CA LEU A 195 10.45 8.72 -10.95
C LEU A 195 11.68 8.07 -10.29
N ASN A 196 11.50 7.00 -9.51
CA ASN A 196 12.62 6.25 -8.95
C ASN A 196 13.26 5.39 -10.06
N ASN A 197 14.59 5.37 -10.11
CA ASN A 197 15.37 4.58 -11.04
C ASN A 197 16.24 3.61 -10.24
N ILE A 198 15.98 2.30 -10.36
CA ILE A 198 16.58 1.25 -9.54
C ILE A 198 17.22 0.22 -10.48
N THR A 199 18.53 0.04 -10.40
CA THR A 199 19.22 -1.14 -10.93
C THR A 199 19.78 -1.98 -9.78
N ALA A 200 19.67 -3.29 -9.93
CA ALA A 200 20.02 -4.30 -8.94
C ALA A 200 20.48 -5.57 -9.67
N SER A 201 21.06 -6.54 -8.95
CA SER A 201 21.57 -7.76 -9.61
C SER A 201 20.43 -8.60 -10.23
N PRO A 202 20.58 -9.20 -11.43
CA PRO A 202 19.49 -9.93 -12.07
C PRO A 202 19.06 -11.18 -11.29
N PHE A 203 17.74 -11.40 -11.20
CA PHE A 203 17.20 -12.67 -10.69
C PHE A 203 17.64 -13.85 -11.59
N GLY A 204 18.34 -14.81 -11.01
CA GLY A 204 18.65 -16.10 -11.67
C GLY A 204 20.10 -16.32 -12.11
N ASP A 205 21.06 -15.45 -11.76
CA ASP A 205 22.47 -15.82 -11.83
C ASP A 205 22.79 -16.83 -10.70
N PRO A 206 23.17 -18.08 -10.99
CA PRO A 206 23.44 -19.09 -9.96
C PRO A 206 24.77 -18.87 -9.21
N SER A 207 25.57 -17.88 -9.60
CA SER A 207 26.82 -17.52 -8.95
C SER A 207 26.67 -16.46 -7.85
N VAL A 208 25.55 -15.74 -7.80
CA VAL A 208 25.25 -14.80 -6.71
C VAL A 208 24.41 -15.46 -5.61
N PRO A 209 24.68 -15.17 -4.32
CA PRO A 209 23.76 -15.50 -3.24
C PRO A 209 22.38 -14.90 -3.49
N PHE A 210 21.33 -15.57 -2.99
CA PHE A 210 19.99 -15.01 -3.00
C PHE A 210 19.95 -13.76 -2.11
N LYS A 211 19.87 -12.57 -2.72
CA LYS A 211 19.75 -11.29 -2.02
C LYS A 211 18.30 -10.81 -1.96
N PHE A 212 17.96 -10.07 -0.91
CA PHE A 212 16.70 -9.34 -0.85
C PHE A 212 16.77 -8.03 -1.64
N GLY A 213 15.63 -7.61 -2.18
CA GLY A 213 15.50 -6.39 -2.98
C GLY A 213 15.33 -5.14 -2.12
N ASN A 214 15.55 -3.98 -2.75
CA ASN A 214 15.50 -2.69 -2.10
C ASN A 214 14.09 -2.30 -1.61
N ILE A 215 14.03 -1.56 -0.50
CA ILE A 215 12.82 -0.84 -0.06
C ILE A 215 13.01 0.63 -0.38
N THR A 216 12.26 1.15 -1.35
CA THR A 216 12.37 2.55 -1.83
C THR A 216 11.05 3.27 -1.64
N ILE A 217 11.02 4.38 -0.91
CA ILE A 217 9.83 5.21 -0.72
C ILE A 217 10.17 6.68 -0.95
N GLY A 218 9.54 7.28 -1.97
CA GLY A 218 9.65 8.71 -2.29
C GLY A 218 9.83 8.94 -3.79
N THR A 219 10.53 10.01 -4.17
CA THR A 219 10.61 10.44 -5.58
C THR A 219 12.01 10.75 -6.07
N ILE A 220 12.31 10.40 -7.32
CA ILE A 220 13.56 10.73 -8.01
C ILE A 220 14.78 10.14 -7.29
N ASN A 221 14.62 8.98 -6.64
CA ASN A 221 15.75 8.26 -6.09
C ASN A 221 16.48 7.47 -7.19
N THR A 222 17.80 7.43 -7.14
CA THR A 222 18.66 6.65 -8.04
C THR A 222 19.38 5.59 -7.21
N ILE A 223 19.15 4.33 -7.51
CA ILE A 223 19.81 3.18 -6.87
C ILE A 223 20.51 2.43 -7.99
N THR A 224 21.83 2.26 -7.90
CA THR A 224 22.65 1.70 -8.97
C THR A 224 23.35 0.44 -8.51
N ASP A 225 23.02 -0.67 -9.14
CA ASP A 225 23.60 -2.02 -8.95
C ASP A 225 23.70 -2.41 -7.47
N SER A 226 22.68 -2.05 -6.70
CA SER A 226 22.59 -2.24 -5.26
C SER A 226 21.40 -3.11 -4.89
N ASP A 227 21.61 -4.03 -3.95
CA ASP A 227 20.58 -4.86 -3.33
C ASP A 227 20.46 -4.55 -1.83
N GLU A 228 19.43 -5.10 -1.17
CA GLU A 228 19.21 -5.05 0.29
C GLU A 228 19.20 -3.64 0.92
N SER A 229 18.97 -2.60 0.12
CA SER A 229 19.09 -1.20 0.54
C SER A 229 17.75 -0.59 0.94
N ILE A 230 17.76 0.35 1.88
CA ILE A 230 16.56 1.08 2.35
C ILE A 230 16.70 2.56 2.00
N VAL A 231 15.78 3.09 1.18
CA VAL A 231 15.80 4.48 0.72
C VAL A 231 14.47 5.17 1.02
N LEU A 232 14.52 6.22 1.84
CA LEU A 232 13.36 6.93 2.39
C LEU A 232 13.50 8.44 2.14
N GLY A 233 12.73 8.96 1.19
CA GLY A 233 12.65 10.38 0.80
C GLY A 233 12.99 10.61 -0.68
N ASN A 234 13.48 11.80 -1.03
CA ASN A 234 13.55 12.25 -2.43
C ASN A 234 14.97 12.63 -2.90
N TYR A 235 15.26 12.45 -4.18
CA TYR A 235 16.56 12.81 -4.80
C TYR A 235 17.76 12.10 -4.16
N ASN A 236 17.58 10.91 -3.58
CA ASN A 236 18.66 10.17 -2.94
C ASN A 236 19.43 9.30 -3.93
N THR A 237 20.71 9.03 -3.63
CA THR A 237 21.59 8.20 -4.47
C THR A 237 22.24 7.06 -3.68
N VAL A 238 21.99 5.82 -4.07
CA VAL A 238 22.65 4.61 -3.54
C VAL A 238 23.44 3.91 -4.64
N SER A 239 24.64 3.40 -4.32
CA SER A 239 25.54 2.78 -5.30
C SER A 239 26.24 1.49 -4.83
N ASP A 240 25.86 0.94 -3.68
CA ASP A 240 26.37 -0.33 -3.17
C ASP A 240 25.30 -1.00 -2.30
N ASP A 241 25.42 -2.33 -2.14
CA ASP A 241 24.55 -3.16 -1.30
C ASP A 241 24.45 -2.68 0.16
N ASN A 242 23.35 -3.10 0.82
CA ASN A 242 23.09 -2.94 2.26
C ASN A 242 23.06 -1.49 2.78
N ALA A 243 23.06 -0.50 1.90
CA ALA A 243 23.09 0.91 2.27
C ALA A 243 21.71 1.40 2.76
N ILE A 244 21.72 2.37 3.69
CA ILE A 244 20.48 2.96 4.24
C ILE A 244 20.54 4.47 4.05
N VAL A 245 19.52 5.04 3.39
CA VAL A 245 19.38 6.49 3.19
C VAL A 245 18.02 6.97 3.69
N ILE A 246 18.04 7.90 4.64
CA ILE A 246 16.83 8.50 5.24
C ILE A 246 16.93 10.02 5.17
N GLY A 247 16.35 10.63 4.14
CA GLY A 247 16.45 12.07 3.91
C GLY A 247 16.08 12.49 2.49
N ASN A 248 16.42 13.73 2.14
CA ASN A 248 16.35 14.20 0.77
C ASN A 248 17.75 14.64 0.30
N TYR A 249 18.09 14.42 -0.96
CA TYR A 249 19.42 14.70 -1.52
C TYR A 249 20.58 14.00 -0.78
N ALA A 250 20.29 12.91 -0.07
CA ALA A 250 21.28 12.14 0.67
C ALA A 250 21.84 10.99 -0.17
N SER A 251 23.03 10.52 0.15
CA SER A 251 23.69 9.45 -0.60
C SER A 251 24.46 8.50 0.30
N ALA A 252 24.40 7.21 -0.01
CA ALA A 252 25.16 6.18 0.69
C ALA A 252 25.80 5.18 -0.29
N SER A 253 26.96 4.67 0.10
CA SER A 253 27.74 3.67 -0.61
C SER A 253 28.51 2.81 0.41
N ASN A 254 29.12 1.70 -0.02
CA ASN A 254 29.83 0.73 0.82
C ASN A 254 29.02 0.21 2.03
N GLY A 255 27.70 0.02 1.93
CA GLY A 255 26.84 -0.35 3.08
C GLY A 255 26.69 0.74 4.15
N GLY A 256 27.07 1.99 3.85
CA GLY A 256 26.96 3.12 4.78
C GLY A 256 25.51 3.55 5.05
N ILE A 257 25.33 4.27 6.16
CA ILE A 257 24.01 4.79 6.59
C ILE A 257 24.01 6.32 6.56
N ALA A 258 23.25 6.95 5.66
CA ALA A 258 23.12 8.40 5.54
C ALA A 258 21.77 8.91 6.08
N ILE A 259 21.79 9.75 7.11
CA ILE A 259 20.59 10.25 7.80
C ILE A 259 20.53 11.78 7.75
N GLY A 260 19.46 12.33 7.18
CA GLY A 260 19.17 13.76 7.06
C GLY A 260 19.39 14.33 5.65
N TYR A 261 18.89 15.55 5.43
CA TYR A 261 19.03 16.27 4.15
C TYR A 261 20.51 16.44 3.74
N GLY A 262 20.87 16.07 2.51
CA GLY A 262 22.23 16.25 2.00
C GLY A 262 23.32 15.44 2.73
N SER A 263 22.94 14.41 3.51
CA SER A 263 23.90 13.56 4.22
C SER A 263 24.58 12.58 3.26
N ILE A 264 25.88 12.35 3.46
CA ILE A 264 26.72 11.50 2.59
C ILE A 264 27.45 10.49 3.47
N SER A 265 27.27 9.19 3.19
CA SER A 265 27.96 8.09 3.89
C SER A 265 28.61 7.15 2.86
N ASN A 266 29.89 7.34 2.58
CA ASN A 266 30.62 6.62 1.52
C ASN A 266 31.65 5.60 2.06
N SER A 267 31.58 5.28 3.36
CA SER A 267 32.52 4.40 4.06
C SER A 267 31.75 3.27 4.74
N ALA A 268 32.30 2.05 4.64
CA ALA A 268 31.76 0.88 5.34
C ALA A 268 31.72 1.08 6.86
N ASP A 269 30.75 0.44 7.52
CA ASP A 269 30.54 0.48 8.96
C ASP A 269 30.35 1.90 9.57
N THR A 270 29.88 2.87 8.76
CA THR A 270 29.65 4.26 9.22
C THR A 270 28.20 4.72 9.12
N VAL A 271 27.80 5.54 10.10
CA VAL A 271 26.56 6.33 10.09
C VAL A 271 26.91 7.80 9.96
N SER A 272 26.50 8.42 8.85
CA SER A 272 26.70 9.83 8.58
C SER A 272 25.40 10.63 8.79
N PHE A 273 25.45 11.56 9.75
CA PHE A 273 24.39 12.54 9.99
C PHE A 273 24.60 13.85 9.19
N GLY A 274 25.46 13.85 8.18
CA GLY A 274 25.84 15.07 7.47
C GLY A 274 26.78 14.85 6.29
N SER A 275 27.56 15.87 5.94
CA SER A 275 28.55 15.85 4.87
C SER A 275 29.81 16.61 5.30
N SER A 276 30.78 16.75 4.39
CA SER A 276 31.96 17.60 4.60
C SER A 276 31.62 19.09 4.80
N THR A 277 30.47 19.55 4.30
CA THR A 277 30.04 20.96 4.37
C THR A 277 28.86 21.20 5.32
N VAL A 278 28.18 20.15 5.78
CA VAL A 278 27.00 20.24 6.66
C VAL A 278 27.11 19.20 7.77
N GLN A 279 27.45 19.62 8.99
CA GLN A 279 27.41 18.76 10.18
C GLN A 279 26.14 19.01 10.99
N ARG A 280 25.71 18.00 11.75
CA ARG A 280 24.55 18.09 12.66
C ARG A 280 24.97 17.80 14.09
N THR A 281 24.39 18.54 15.03
CA THR A 281 24.49 18.23 16.46
C THR A 281 23.58 17.06 16.79
N LEU A 282 24.13 16.02 17.43
CA LEU A 282 23.34 14.95 18.03
C LEU A 282 22.99 15.36 19.47
N THR A 283 21.74 15.75 19.70
CA THR A 283 21.23 16.21 21.01
C THR A 283 20.46 15.11 21.73
N ASN A 284 20.28 15.26 23.05
CA ASN A 284 19.57 14.29 23.91
C ASN A 284 20.28 12.92 24.01
N VAL A 285 21.61 12.92 23.91
CA VAL A 285 22.46 11.75 24.16
C VAL A 285 22.70 11.63 25.66
N ALA A 286 22.20 10.56 26.27
CA ALA A 286 22.44 10.26 27.68
C ALA A 286 23.93 9.96 27.95
N ASP A 287 24.30 9.89 29.23
CA ASP A 287 25.66 9.56 29.64
C ASP A 287 26.03 8.12 29.23
N GLY A 288 27.08 7.97 28.43
CA GLY A 288 27.66 6.67 28.09
C GLY A 288 28.30 5.98 29.30
N SER A 289 28.13 4.66 29.39
CA SER A 289 28.54 3.82 30.52
C SER A 289 29.43 2.64 30.11
N SER A 290 29.35 2.21 28.85
CA SER A 290 30.08 1.10 28.26
C SER A 290 31.11 1.58 27.23
N ARG A 291 32.08 0.71 26.90
CA ARG A 291 33.25 1.02 26.04
C ARG A 291 32.92 1.63 24.66
N TYR A 292 31.73 1.35 24.12
CA TYR A 292 31.32 1.76 22.78
C TYR A 292 30.14 2.74 22.76
N ASP A 293 29.77 3.29 23.93
CA ASP A 293 28.70 4.29 24.02
C ASP A 293 29.19 5.65 23.50
N ALA A 294 28.27 6.46 22.97
CA ALA A 294 28.57 7.84 22.60
C ALA A 294 28.79 8.69 23.86
N VAL A 295 29.88 9.47 23.89
CA VAL A 295 30.17 10.42 24.97
C VAL A 295 29.52 11.76 24.66
N ASN A 296 28.69 12.27 25.58
CA ASN A 296 28.08 13.59 25.42
C ASN A 296 28.99 14.72 25.93
N TYR A 297 28.63 15.98 25.64
CA TYR A 297 29.44 17.14 26.01
C TYR A 297 29.62 17.31 27.53
N GLY A 298 28.61 16.96 28.33
CA GLY A 298 28.68 17.04 29.80
C GLY A 298 29.72 16.08 30.37
N GLN A 299 29.71 14.82 29.92
CA GLN A 299 30.70 13.81 30.32
C GLN A 299 32.14 14.20 29.98
N LEU A 300 32.35 14.74 28.78
CA LEU A 300 33.66 15.24 28.36
C LEU A 300 34.13 16.38 29.27
N MET A 301 33.27 17.36 29.53
CA MET A 301 33.61 18.48 30.42
C MET A 301 33.88 18.03 31.86
N ASN A 302 33.12 17.08 32.41
CA ASN A 302 33.36 16.50 33.73
C ASN A 302 34.73 15.80 33.81
N SER A 303 35.13 15.11 32.74
CA SER A 303 36.44 14.46 32.65
C SER A 303 37.58 15.48 32.54
N VAL A 304 37.41 16.55 31.75
CA VAL A 304 38.38 17.64 31.64
C VAL A 304 38.53 18.38 32.97
N SER A 305 37.45 18.68 33.68
CA SER A 305 37.50 19.32 35.01
C SER A 305 38.20 18.45 36.05
N SER A 306 37.99 17.13 35.99
CA SER A 306 38.68 16.16 36.86
C SER A 306 40.20 16.13 36.59
N LEU A 307 40.61 16.20 35.33
CA LEU A 307 42.02 16.29 34.94
C LEU A 307 42.66 17.62 35.38
N GLN A 308 41.96 18.75 35.24
CA GLN A 308 42.43 20.06 35.70
C GLN A 308 42.69 20.06 37.21
N ALA A 309 41.73 19.57 38.00
CA ALA A 309 41.88 19.46 39.45
C ALA A 309 43.08 18.57 39.85
N TYR A 310 43.33 17.48 39.11
CA TYR A 310 44.51 16.63 39.32
C TYR A 310 45.82 17.37 38.97
N THR A 311 45.88 18.08 37.84
CA THR A 311 47.09 18.83 37.46
C THR A 311 47.39 19.96 38.43
N ASP A 312 46.37 20.68 38.91
CA ASP A 312 46.54 21.76 39.88
C ASP A 312 47.04 21.22 41.23
N SER A 313 46.52 20.06 41.67
CA SER A 313 47.01 19.36 42.87
C SER A 313 48.47 18.89 42.74
N ALA A 314 48.84 18.33 41.58
CA ALA A 314 50.21 17.91 41.29
C ALA A 314 51.19 19.10 41.23
N ILE A 315 50.79 20.19 40.58
CA ILE A 315 51.57 21.43 40.50
C ILE A 315 51.72 22.05 41.89
N SER A 316 50.65 22.14 42.68
CA SER A 316 50.70 22.64 44.07
C SER A 316 51.63 21.79 44.94
N SER A 317 51.63 20.46 44.77
CA SER A 317 52.53 19.55 45.48
C SER A 317 54.00 19.77 45.09
N TYR A 318 54.28 19.98 43.81
CA TYR A 318 55.62 20.29 43.30
C TYR A 318 56.12 21.68 43.72
N LEU A 319 55.27 22.71 43.72
CA LEU A 319 55.60 24.02 44.27
C LEU A 319 55.86 23.95 45.78
N SER A 320 55.17 23.07 46.51
CA SER A 320 55.38 22.88 47.96
C SER A 320 56.73 22.21 48.27
N SER A 321 57.19 21.27 47.43
CA SER A 321 58.50 20.63 47.59
C SER A 321 59.66 21.57 47.21
N ILE A 322 59.47 22.47 46.22
CA ILE A 322 60.42 23.55 45.92
C ILE A 322 60.39 24.65 46.99
N GLY A 323 59.21 25.03 47.48
CA GLY A 323 59.02 26.09 48.49
C GLY A 323 59.64 25.76 49.84
N SER A 324 59.90 24.48 50.11
CA SER A 324 60.67 24.02 51.29
C SER A 324 62.19 24.18 51.12
N GLY A 325 62.67 24.55 49.93
CA GLY A 325 64.10 24.59 49.57
C GLY A 325 64.81 25.94 49.72
N SER A 326 64.09 27.05 49.92
CA SER A 326 64.75 28.36 50.13
C SER A 326 63.84 29.41 50.79
N ASN A 327 63.94 29.55 52.12
CA ASN A 327 64.24 30.84 52.80
C ASN A 327 64.24 30.68 54.33
N THR A 328 65.27 30.03 54.89
CA THR A 328 65.66 30.24 56.29
C THR A 328 66.93 31.07 56.32
N THR A 329 66.76 32.40 56.44
CA THR A 329 67.85 33.30 56.82
C THR A 329 68.49 32.81 58.12
N PRO A 330 69.83 32.70 58.24
CA PRO A 330 70.48 32.26 59.46
C PRO A 330 70.15 33.19 60.64
N PRO A 331 69.89 32.66 61.86
CA PRO A 331 69.80 33.49 63.05
C PRO A 331 71.18 34.07 63.37
N ILE A 332 71.39 35.35 63.06
CA ILE A 332 72.52 36.10 63.63
C ILE A 332 72.13 36.54 65.03
N THR A 333 72.66 35.84 66.04
CA THR A 333 72.69 36.30 67.42
C THR A 333 74.11 36.16 67.97
N GLY A 334 74.93 37.19 67.78
CA GLY A 334 76.15 37.38 68.58
C GLY A 334 75.81 38.15 69.86
N GLY A 335 76.24 37.66 71.04
CA GLY A 335 75.73 38.27 72.29
C GLY A 335 76.20 37.74 73.64
N ASN A 336 77.47 37.32 73.77
CA ASN A 336 78.26 37.35 75.03
C ASN A 336 78.05 36.30 76.16
N ASP A 337 79.12 36.22 76.98
CA ASP A 337 79.29 35.65 78.33
C ASP A 337 79.43 34.13 78.57
N ASN A 338 80.71 33.70 78.48
CA ASN A 338 81.52 33.25 79.62
C ASN A 338 81.15 32.01 80.48
N ASN A 339 82.13 31.09 80.48
CA ASN A 339 82.68 30.36 81.64
C ASN A 339 81.86 29.19 82.24
N GLY A 340 82.52 28.02 82.32
CA GLY A 340 81.94 26.78 82.85
C GLY A 340 82.81 25.55 82.55
N THR A 341 84.01 25.51 83.11
CA THR A 341 84.92 24.34 83.06
C THR A 341 84.47 23.20 83.99
N ASP A 342 85.08 22.02 83.78
CA ASP A 342 84.97 20.77 84.54
C ASP A 342 83.85 19.80 84.08
N GLY A 343 84.01 18.46 84.20
CA GLY A 343 85.15 17.71 84.74
C GLY A 343 85.24 16.27 84.23
N ASN A 344 86.46 15.74 84.17
CA ASN A 344 86.75 14.32 83.93
C ASN A 344 86.26 13.45 85.11
N GLY A 345 85.55 12.35 84.86
CA GLY A 345 85.00 11.50 85.92
C GLY A 345 84.64 10.07 85.48
N THR A 346 85.59 9.15 85.60
CA THR A 346 85.35 7.69 85.49
C THR A 346 84.52 7.17 86.67
N GLY A 347 83.45 6.41 86.43
CA GLY A 347 82.67 5.79 87.52
C GLY A 347 81.71 4.69 87.06
N SER A 348 81.91 3.47 87.57
CA SER A 348 81.03 2.32 87.34
C SER A 348 79.70 2.46 88.09
N GLY A 349 78.57 2.10 87.46
CA GLY A 349 77.25 2.18 88.10
C GLY A 349 76.07 1.68 87.25
N THR A 350 75.84 0.37 87.28
CA THR A 350 74.51 -0.30 87.24
C THR A 350 73.33 0.29 86.42
N GLY A 351 72.83 -0.51 85.47
CA GLY A 351 71.39 -0.82 85.43
C GLY A 351 70.50 -0.16 84.35
N ALA A 352 69.89 -1.02 83.53
CA ALA A 352 68.46 -0.99 83.14
C ALA A 352 67.80 0.25 82.46
N GLY A 353 68.47 1.38 82.24
CA GLY A 353 67.85 2.57 81.62
C GLY A 353 67.62 2.43 80.10
N SER A 354 68.70 2.31 79.33
CA SER A 354 68.69 2.51 77.87
C SER A 354 67.83 1.53 77.03
N SER A 355 67.33 0.43 77.60
CA SER A 355 66.40 -0.48 76.92
C SER A 355 64.93 -0.12 77.17
N ASN A 356 64.64 0.61 78.25
CA ASN A 356 63.28 1.01 78.60
C ASN A 356 62.87 2.27 77.83
N ASP A 357 63.78 3.24 77.68
CA ASP A 357 63.51 4.47 76.93
C ASP A 357 63.23 4.21 75.44
N ASN A 358 63.98 3.28 74.83
CA ASN A 358 63.73 2.84 73.44
C ASN A 358 62.40 2.07 73.29
N ASN A 359 61.99 1.30 74.30
CA ASN A 359 60.69 0.63 74.30
C ASN A 359 59.55 1.64 74.50
N GLN A 360 59.70 2.61 75.41
CA GLN A 360 58.71 3.65 75.65
C GLN A 360 58.51 4.52 74.41
N ALA A 361 59.59 4.95 73.74
CA ALA A 361 59.51 5.70 72.50
C ALA A 361 58.79 4.92 71.38
N ALA A 362 58.97 3.59 71.31
CA ALA A 362 58.23 2.75 70.38
C ALA A 362 56.76 2.59 70.78
N THR A 363 56.45 2.46 72.07
CA THR A 363 55.06 2.44 72.58
C THR A 363 54.34 3.75 72.28
N ASP A 364 54.94 4.90 72.58
CA ASP A 364 54.36 6.22 72.35
C ASP A 364 54.14 6.48 70.84
N ALA A 365 55.10 6.07 70.00
CA ALA A 365 54.97 6.16 68.54
C ALA A 365 53.85 5.27 67.99
N ASN A 366 53.70 4.04 68.52
CA ASN A 366 52.59 3.15 68.16
C ASN A 366 51.24 3.75 68.62
N THR A 367 51.14 4.20 69.87
CA THR A 367 49.92 4.84 70.40
C THR A 367 49.50 6.06 69.56
N TYR A 368 50.44 6.94 69.21
CA TYR A 368 50.15 8.07 68.32
C TYR A 368 49.70 7.63 66.91
N THR A 369 50.24 6.53 66.40
CA THR A 369 49.87 5.99 65.09
C THR A 369 48.46 5.37 65.14
N ASP A 370 48.15 4.61 66.18
CA ASP A 370 46.85 3.96 66.41
C ASP A 370 45.74 5.02 66.63
N GLU A 371 45.97 6.02 67.48
CA GLU A 371 45.03 7.14 67.71
C GLU A 371 44.74 7.93 66.43
N ARG A 372 45.77 8.10 65.59
CA ARG A 372 45.66 8.78 64.30
C ARG A 372 44.93 7.92 63.27
N GLU A 373 45.14 6.61 63.27
CA GLU A 373 44.39 5.67 62.42
C GLU A 373 42.90 5.66 62.80
N VAL A 374 42.57 5.56 64.09
CA VAL A 374 41.19 5.67 64.61
C VAL A 374 40.55 7.00 64.17
N SER A 375 41.28 8.10 64.27
CA SER A 375 40.80 9.43 63.86
C SER A 375 40.57 9.54 62.35
N ILE A 376 41.42 8.91 61.53
CA ILE A 376 41.28 8.86 60.07
C ILE A 376 40.09 7.98 59.67
N ASN A 377 39.93 6.82 60.30
CA ASN A 377 38.82 5.90 60.04
C ASN A 377 37.48 6.54 60.41
N ALA A 378 37.37 7.14 61.60
CA ALA A 378 36.16 7.85 62.03
C ALA A 378 35.76 9.01 61.07
N ARG A 379 36.75 9.75 60.54
CA ARG A 379 36.50 10.77 59.50
C ARG A 379 36.04 10.14 58.18
N THR A 380 36.65 9.03 57.79
CA THR A 380 36.35 8.31 56.54
C THR A 380 34.93 7.73 56.58
N ASP A 381 34.55 7.05 57.67
CA ASP A 381 33.21 6.53 57.88
C ASP A 381 32.15 7.65 57.88
N SER A 382 32.45 8.79 58.50
CA SER A 382 31.56 9.96 58.49
C SER A 382 31.37 10.55 57.09
N LEU A 383 32.42 10.57 56.25
CA LEU A 383 32.34 11.01 54.86
C LEU A 383 31.55 10.02 54.01
N ILE A 384 31.77 8.71 54.17
CA ILE A 384 31.03 7.65 53.48
C ILE A 384 29.54 7.68 53.86
N ALA A 385 29.21 7.86 55.14
CA ALA A 385 27.82 8.00 55.59
C ALA A 385 27.14 9.25 54.97
N THR A 386 27.87 10.35 54.85
CA THR A 386 27.38 11.59 54.23
C THR A 386 27.17 11.43 52.71
N GLU A 387 28.10 10.77 52.03
CA GLU A 387 28.01 10.44 50.60
C GLU A 387 26.83 9.51 50.33
N SER A 388 26.68 8.46 51.13
CA SER A 388 25.60 7.48 51.00
C SER A 388 24.22 8.11 51.20
N ALA A 389 24.06 8.96 52.23
CA ALA A 389 22.83 9.71 52.45
C ALA A 389 22.51 10.69 51.30
N SER A 390 23.55 11.33 50.73
CA SER A 390 23.43 12.23 49.59
C SER A 390 23.00 11.47 48.32
N ARG A 391 23.56 10.27 48.08
CA ARG A 391 23.17 9.39 46.97
C ARG A 391 21.73 8.92 47.08
N VAL A 392 21.32 8.38 48.24
CA VAL A 392 19.93 7.96 48.46
C VAL A 392 18.95 9.12 48.25
N THR A 393 19.32 10.33 48.66
CA THR A 393 18.51 11.54 48.42
C THR A 393 18.45 11.91 46.93
N GLY A 394 19.59 11.85 46.22
CA GLY A 394 19.67 12.11 44.78
C GLY A 394 18.92 11.08 43.94
N ASP A 395 19.01 9.79 44.29
CA ASP A 395 18.29 8.69 43.66
C ASP A 395 16.77 8.89 43.83
N ALA A 396 16.32 9.24 45.04
CA ALA A 396 14.92 9.55 45.31
C ALA A 396 14.41 10.78 44.54
N GLN A 397 15.19 11.85 44.46
CA GLN A 397 14.86 13.05 43.66
C GLN A 397 14.81 12.76 42.16
N THR A 398 15.73 11.91 41.66
CA THR A 398 15.77 11.48 40.26
C THR A 398 14.54 10.64 39.92
N LEU A 399 14.17 9.68 40.79
CA LEU A 399 12.96 8.87 40.62
C LEU A 399 11.68 9.72 40.66
N LEU A 400 11.57 10.67 41.60
CA LEU A 400 10.44 11.61 41.67
C LEU A 400 10.32 12.46 40.40
N SER A 401 11.46 12.93 39.86
CA SER A 401 11.50 13.73 38.64
C SER A 401 11.12 12.89 37.40
N ALA A 402 11.61 11.66 37.32
CA ALA A 402 11.29 10.71 36.24
C ALA A 402 9.81 10.32 36.25
N ASN A 403 9.23 10.05 37.42
CA ASN A 403 7.81 9.75 37.58
C ASN A 403 6.97 10.97 37.17
N SER A 404 7.23 12.15 37.75
CA SER A 404 6.50 13.39 37.42
C SER A 404 6.52 13.73 35.91
N HIS A 405 7.66 13.53 35.24
CA HIS A 405 7.77 13.70 33.79
C HIS A 405 7.00 12.63 33.01
N THR A 406 6.95 11.39 33.51
CA THR A 406 6.20 10.28 32.89
C THR A 406 4.70 10.51 33.03
N ASP A 407 4.22 10.84 34.23
CA ASP A 407 2.82 11.17 34.54
C ASP A 407 2.33 12.36 33.69
N ALA A 408 3.15 13.41 33.57
CA ALA A 408 2.84 14.56 32.73
C ALA A 408 2.75 14.21 31.24
N ARG A 409 3.62 13.32 30.74
CA ARG A 409 3.55 12.82 29.36
C ARG A 409 2.34 11.92 29.15
N GLU A 410 2.00 11.05 30.10
CA GLU A 410 0.82 10.19 30.03
C GLU A 410 -0.47 11.01 29.99
N ALA A 411 -0.60 12.04 30.85
CA ALA A 411 -1.74 12.96 30.83
C ALA A 411 -1.92 13.67 29.46
N VAL A 412 -0.82 14.11 28.83
CA VAL A 412 -0.84 14.71 27.49
C VAL A 412 -1.21 13.69 26.41
N ILE A 413 -0.69 12.45 26.50
CA ILE A 413 -0.98 11.37 25.56
C ILE A 413 -2.46 10.97 25.64
N ASN A 414 -3.00 10.78 26.85
CA ASN A 414 -4.40 10.43 27.06
C ASN A 414 -5.32 11.54 26.53
N SER A 415 -5.08 12.81 26.92
CA SER A 415 -5.83 13.97 26.41
C SER A 415 -5.81 14.07 24.87
N ARG A 416 -4.65 13.88 24.23
CA ARG A 416 -4.54 13.85 22.77
C ARG A 416 -5.30 12.67 22.15
N THR A 417 -5.29 11.52 22.80
CA THR A 417 -5.96 10.31 22.33
C THR A 417 -7.48 10.48 22.38
N ASP A 418 -8.01 10.99 23.50
CA ASP A 418 -9.44 11.29 23.66
C ASP A 418 -9.94 12.28 22.59
N ILE A 419 -9.20 13.37 22.37
CA ILE A 419 -9.51 14.37 21.32
C ILE A 419 -9.52 13.74 19.92
N LEU A 420 -8.56 12.89 19.60
CA LEU A 420 -8.49 12.21 18.29
C LEU A 420 -9.64 11.21 18.12
N VAL A 421 -9.97 10.44 19.16
CA VAL A 421 -11.07 9.47 19.16
C VAL A 421 -12.44 10.16 19.01
N ASP A 422 -12.66 11.28 19.72
CA ASP A 422 -13.89 12.07 19.57
C ASP A 422 -13.98 12.73 18.17
N THR A 423 -12.86 13.22 17.63
CA THR A 423 -12.80 13.82 16.28
C THR A 423 -13.11 12.78 15.19
N GLU A 424 -12.54 11.58 15.30
CA GLU A 424 -12.81 10.45 14.40
C GLU A 424 -14.26 9.96 14.54
N ARG A 425 -14.80 9.87 15.77
CA ARG A 425 -16.22 9.55 16.00
C ARG A 425 -17.13 10.56 15.31
N GLN A 426 -16.85 11.85 15.45
CA GLN A 426 -17.64 12.91 14.84
C GLN A 426 -17.56 12.85 13.31
N SER A 427 -16.36 12.64 12.75
CA SER A 427 -16.14 12.51 11.32
C SER A 427 -16.90 11.32 10.71
N ARG A 428 -16.94 10.17 11.40
CA ARG A 428 -17.76 9.02 11.00
C ARG A 428 -19.26 9.33 11.03
N ILE A 429 -19.76 9.93 12.12
CA ILE A 429 -21.17 10.34 12.24
C ILE A 429 -21.58 11.31 11.12
N ASP A 430 -20.70 12.25 10.76
CA ASP A 430 -20.96 13.24 9.71
C ASP A 430 -20.92 12.60 8.31
N GLY A 431 -19.97 11.69 8.06
CA GLY A 431 -19.89 10.89 6.83
C GLY A 431 -21.08 9.94 6.64
N ASP A 432 -21.53 9.26 7.70
CA ASP A 432 -22.73 8.42 7.71
C ASP A 432 -23.98 9.26 7.38
N ARG A 433 -24.11 10.44 7.99
CA ARG A 433 -25.23 11.37 7.73
C ARG A 433 -25.23 11.86 6.28
N GLN A 434 -24.07 12.20 5.73
CA GLN A 434 -23.93 12.63 4.34
C GLN A 434 -24.25 11.48 3.36
N THR A 435 -23.77 10.28 3.63
CA THR A 435 -24.01 9.08 2.83
C THR A 435 -25.49 8.71 2.83
N LEU A 436 -26.14 8.70 4.00
CA LEU A 436 -27.57 8.43 4.14
C LEU A 436 -28.43 9.50 3.45
N ALA A 437 -28.08 10.78 3.58
CA ALA A 437 -28.77 11.86 2.88
C ALA A 437 -28.65 11.73 1.34
N SER A 438 -27.47 11.35 0.85
CA SER A 438 -27.21 11.13 -0.58
C SER A 438 -27.98 9.92 -1.12
N ALA A 439 -27.97 8.81 -0.39
CA ALA A 439 -28.72 7.59 -0.72
C ALA A 439 -30.23 7.82 -0.72
N ASN A 440 -30.76 8.57 0.26
CA ASN A 440 -32.17 8.96 0.30
C ASN A 440 -32.54 9.87 -0.88
N SER A 441 -31.70 10.86 -1.21
CA SER A 441 -31.93 11.75 -2.36
C SER A 441 -31.98 10.96 -3.68
N TYR A 442 -30.99 10.10 -3.93
CA TYR A 442 -30.95 9.24 -5.12
C TYR A 442 -32.16 8.29 -5.19
N THR A 443 -32.50 7.63 -4.08
CA THR A 443 -33.65 6.71 -4.01
C THR A 443 -34.96 7.43 -4.28
N ASN A 444 -35.17 8.61 -3.67
CA ASN A 444 -36.35 9.44 -3.90
C ASN A 444 -36.45 9.93 -5.36
N GLN A 445 -35.32 10.27 -5.98
CA GLN A 445 -35.28 10.64 -7.40
C GLN A 445 -35.67 9.46 -8.30
N LYS A 446 -35.06 8.29 -8.11
CA LYS A 446 -35.38 7.08 -8.88
C LYS A 446 -36.83 6.62 -8.67
N PHE A 447 -37.35 6.71 -7.45
CA PHE A 447 -38.74 6.41 -7.15
C PHE A 447 -39.70 7.41 -7.83
N SER A 448 -39.36 8.70 -7.86
CA SER A 448 -40.12 9.73 -8.59
C SER A 448 -40.14 9.47 -10.10
N ASP A 449 -39.01 9.11 -10.70
CA ASP A 449 -38.91 8.83 -12.14
C ASP A 449 -39.59 7.51 -12.54
N LEU A 450 -39.53 6.50 -11.67
CA LEU A 450 -40.32 5.28 -11.80
C LEU A 450 -41.82 5.58 -11.73
N LYS A 451 -42.26 6.36 -10.73
CA LYS A 451 -43.67 6.78 -10.58
C LYS A 451 -44.19 7.52 -11.81
N LYS A 452 -43.43 8.50 -12.33
CA LYS A 452 -43.75 9.19 -13.60
C LYS A 452 -43.83 8.23 -14.80
N THR A 453 -43.07 7.14 -14.79
CA THR A 453 -43.07 6.16 -15.89
C THR A 453 -44.25 5.21 -15.79
N VAL A 454 -44.57 4.74 -14.58
CA VAL A 454 -45.79 3.97 -14.30
C VAL A 454 -47.04 4.77 -14.65
N ASP A 455 -47.14 6.04 -14.23
CA ASP A 455 -48.30 6.89 -14.50
C ASP A 455 -48.47 7.22 -16.00
N ARG A 456 -47.35 7.42 -16.72
CA ARG A 456 -47.38 7.55 -18.19
C ARG A 456 -47.83 6.26 -18.88
N ASN A 457 -47.42 5.10 -18.38
CA ASN A 457 -47.79 3.80 -18.94
C ASN A 457 -49.27 3.47 -18.68
N ASP A 458 -49.79 3.71 -17.48
CA ASP A 458 -51.23 3.59 -17.17
C ASP A 458 -52.07 4.51 -18.07
N LYS A 459 -51.68 5.79 -18.20
CA LYS A 459 -52.36 6.73 -19.10
C LYS A 459 -52.36 6.25 -20.56
N ARG A 460 -51.20 5.81 -21.08
CA ARG A 460 -51.07 5.29 -22.45
C ARG A 460 -51.87 4.01 -22.67
N ALA A 461 -51.89 3.08 -21.72
CA ALA A 461 -52.65 1.84 -21.82
C ALA A 461 -54.16 2.10 -21.85
N LYS A 462 -54.67 2.99 -20.98
CA LYS A 462 -56.06 3.45 -20.99
C LYS A 462 -56.44 4.14 -22.31
N ALA A 463 -55.58 5.03 -22.79
CA ALA A 463 -55.81 5.79 -24.02
C ALA A 463 -55.80 4.88 -25.27
N GLY A 464 -54.86 3.95 -25.36
CA GLY A 464 -54.84 2.91 -26.41
C GLY A 464 -56.05 1.96 -26.36
N SER A 465 -56.57 1.67 -25.17
CA SER A 465 -57.84 0.93 -25.01
C SER A 465 -59.02 1.74 -25.56
N ALA A 466 -59.07 3.05 -25.30
CA ALA A 466 -60.07 3.94 -25.89
C ALA A 466 -59.96 4.00 -27.42
N SER A 467 -58.75 4.00 -27.98
CA SER A 467 -58.50 3.90 -29.44
C SER A 467 -59.03 2.59 -30.04
N ALA A 468 -58.81 1.47 -29.36
CA ALA A 468 -59.34 0.17 -29.79
C ALA A 468 -60.88 0.14 -29.79
N ILE A 469 -61.51 0.67 -28.72
CA ILE A 469 -62.97 0.83 -28.64
C ILE A 469 -63.49 1.75 -29.75
N ALA A 470 -62.80 2.87 -30.01
CA ALA A 470 -63.15 3.80 -31.08
C ALA A 470 -63.06 3.14 -32.46
N ILE A 471 -61.98 2.42 -32.79
CA ILE A 471 -61.84 1.68 -34.06
C ILE A 471 -62.94 0.61 -34.21
N ALA A 472 -63.19 -0.17 -33.15
CA ALA A 472 -64.22 -1.22 -33.17
C ALA A 472 -65.64 -0.66 -33.34
N SER A 473 -65.87 0.61 -33.01
CA SER A 473 -67.17 1.29 -33.10
C SER A 473 -67.39 2.02 -34.43
N ILE A 474 -66.46 1.98 -35.38
CA ILE A 474 -66.63 2.64 -36.69
C ILE A 474 -67.71 1.90 -37.49
N PRO A 475 -68.81 2.58 -37.90
CA PRO A 475 -69.83 1.97 -38.74
C PRO A 475 -69.33 1.84 -40.19
N PHE A 476 -69.57 0.67 -40.79
CA PHE A 476 -69.29 0.41 -42.21
C PHE A 476 -70.51 -0.21 -42.89
N LEU A 477 -70.82 0.29 -44.09
CA LEU A 477 -71.90 -0.24 -44.93
C LEU A 477 -71.43 -1.49 -45.68
N ASN A 478 -72.31 -2.49 -45.80
CA ASN A 478 -72.01 -3.71 -46.54
C ASN A 478 -72.08 -3.43 -48.05
N ASN A 479 -71.18 -4.06 -48.82
CA ASN A 479 -71.11 -4.02 -50.29
C ASN A 479 -70.97 -2.63 -50.93
N VAL A 480 -70.63 -1.60 -50.14
CA VAL A 480 -70.36 -0.24 -50.61
C VAL A 480 -69.04 0.25 -49.99
N SER A 481 -68.19 0.89 -50.81
CA SER A 481 -66.97 1.55 -50.35
C SER A 481 -67.31 2.90 -49.71
N GLY A 482 -66.72 3.20 -48.55
CA GLY A 482 -67.06 4.39 -47.78
C GLY A 482 -66.06 4.71 -46.67
N PHE A 483 -66.42 5.72 -45.87
CA PHE A 483 -65.65 6.19 -44.72
C PHE A 483 -66.57 6.34 -43.51
N GLY A 484 -66.05 6.03 -42.33
CA GLY A 484 -66.73 6.19 -41.04
C GLY A 484 -65.82 6.78 -39.99
N MET A 485 -66.42 7.42 -38.99
CA MET A 485 -65.74 7.94 -37.80
C MET A 485 -66.43 7.44 -36.55
N ALA A 486 -65.67 7.30 -35.47
CA ALA A 486 -66.19 6.97 -34.15
C ALA A 486 -65.32 7.60 -33.06
N MET A 487 -65.89 7.69 -31.86
CA MET A 487 -65.18 8.08 -30.65
C MET A 487 -65.26 6.94 -29.64
N GLY A 488 -64.21 6.79 -28.84
CA GLY A 488 -64.13 5.79 -27.78
C GLY A 488 -63.67 6.43 -26.49
N ALA A 489 -64.14 5.89 -25.37
CA ALA A 489 -63.75 6.32 -24.04
C ALA A 489 -63.45 5.09 -23.17
N TYR A 490 -62.39 5.16 -22.37
CA TYR A 490 -62.06 4.13 -21.40
C TYR A 490 -61.51 4.78 -20.13
N ARG A 491 -62.25 4.63 -19.02
CA ARG A 491 -61.99 5.32 -17.75
C ARG A 491 -61.88 6.84 -17.98
N ASP A 492 -60.74 7.43 -17.62
CA ASP A 492 -60.41 8.85 -17.72
C ASP A 492 -59.77 9.28 -19.05
N GLN A 493 -59.67 8.39 -20.04
CA GLN A 493 -59.06 8.67 -21.35
C GLN A 493 -60.05 8.48 -22.51
N GLY A 494 -59.81 9.19 -23.61
CA GLY A 494 -60.63 9.16 -24.82
C GLY A 494 -59.80 9.06 -26.09
N ALA A 495 -60.45 8.68 -27.19
CA ALA A 495 -59.85 8.61 -28.50
C ALA A 495 -60.86 8.91 -29.61
N ILE A 496 -60.36 9.37 -30.75
CA ILE A 496 -61.11 9.54 -31.99
C ILE A 496 -60.49 8.66 -33.06
N SER A 497 -61.34 7.99 -33.84
CA SER A 497 -60.93 7.10 -34.92
C SER A 497 -61.68 7.37 -36.20
N GLY A 498 -60.99 7.17 -37.32
CA GLY A 498 -61.53 7.25 -38.67
C GLY A 498 -61.08 6.06 -39.48
N GLY A 499 -61.92 5.57 -40.38
CA GLY A 499 -61.59 4.39 -41.18
C GLY A 499 -62.35 4.36 -42.49
N ALA A 500 -61.76 3.71 -43.49
CA ALA A 500 -62.36 3.51 -44.81
C ALA A 500 -62.52 2.02 -45.09
N ASN A 501 -63.64 1.65 -45.70
CA ASN A 501 -63.84 0.32 -46.26
C ASN A 501 -63.92 0.39 -47.79
N TYR A 502 -63.42 -0.64 -48.44
CA TYR A 502 -63.47 -0.80 -49.88
C TYR A 502 -64.06 -2.16 -50.24
N ALA A 503 -65.21 -2.16 -50.92
CA ALA A 503 -65.83 -3.36 -51.44
C ALA A 503 -65.22 -3.68 -52.80
N ILE A 504 -64.44 -4.75 -52.88
CA ILE A 504 -63.82 -5.22 -54.14
C ILE A 504 -64.88 -5.92 -54.99
N ASN A 505 -65.77 -6.68 -54.34
CA ASN A 505 -66.99 -7.26 -54.91
C ASN A 505 -67.96 -7.61 -53.76
N GLU A 506 -69.13 -8.18 -54.07
CA GLU A 506 -70.16 -8.56 -53.09
C GLU A 506 -69.73 -9.57 -52.02
N LYS A 507 -68.58 -10.24 -52.21
CA LYS A 507 -68.03 -11.25 -51.30
C LYS A 507 -66.69 -10.85 -50.67
N VAL A 508 -66.07 -9.74 -51.07
CA VAL A 508 -64.72 -9.34 -50.62
C VAL A 508 -64.69 -7.87 -50.22
N ASN A 509 -64.37 -7.61 -48.95
CA ASN A 509 -64.24 -6.27 -48.38
C ASN A 509 -62.89 -6.09 -47.69
N VAL A 510 -62.24 -4.94 -47.89
CA VAL A 510 -61.02 -4.54 -47.17
C VAL A 510 -61.33 -3.31 -46.34
N ARG A 511 -60.80 -3.26 -45.11
CA ARG A 511 -60.97 -2.14 -44.18
C ARG A 511 -59.62 -1.63 -43.72
N PHE A 512 -59.52 -0.32 -43.62
CA PHE A 512 -58.40 0.39 -43.00
C PHE A 512 -58.95 1.33 -41.93
N SER A 513 -58.24 1.48 -40.81
CA SER A 513 -58.66 2.33 -39.70
C SER A 513 -57.46 2.94 -39.00
N MET A 514 -57.63 4.17 -38.53
CA MET A 514 -56.64 4.96 -37.80
C MET A 514 -57.30 5.62 -36.58
N SER A 515 -56.50 5.90 -35.56
CA SER A 515 -56.94 6.42 -34.26
C SER A 515 -55.90 7.37 -33.68
N ALA A 516 -56.38 8.34 -32.90
CA ALA A 516 -55.55 9.23 -32.08
C ALA A 516 -56.20 9.43 -30.70
N ASP A 517 -55.38 9.45 -29.64
CA ASP A 517 -55.86 9.43 -28.25
C ASP A 517 -55.37 10.59 -27.36
N THR A 518 -56.00 10.74 -26.19
CA THR A 518 -55.71 11.79 -25.20
C THR A 518 -54.36 11.63 -24.46
N ALA A 519 -53.60 10.57 -24.74
CA ALA A 519 -52.20 10.42 -24.34
C ALA A 519 -51.20 10.77 -25.46
N GLY A 520 -51.68 11.17 -26.64
CA GLY A 520 -50.87 11.46 -27.82
C GLY A 520 -50.42 10.20 -28.57
N GLY A 521 -51.02 9.05 -28.28
CA GLY A 521 -50.84 7.82 -29.04
C GLY A 521 -51.58 7.88 -30.37
N VAL A 522 -51.02 7.19 -31.37
CA VAL A 522 -51.68 6.92 -32.66
C VAL A 522 -51.63 5.42 -32.91
N GLY A 523 -52.74 4.88 -33.42
CA GLY A 523 -52.87 3.46 -33.73
C GLY A 523 -53.54 3.28 -35.08
N ALA A 524 -53.10 2.30 -35.87
CA ALA A 524 -53.70 1.96 -37.15
C ALA A 524 -53.90 0.45 -37.27
N GLY A 525 -54.88 0.04 -38.06
CA GLY A 525 -55.19 -1.35 -38.33
C GLY A 525 -55.79 -1.54 -39.71
N ALA A 526 -55.57 -2.71 -40.30
CA ALA A 526 -56.16 -3.12 -41.56
C ALA A 526 -56.72 -4.54 -41.42
N GLY A 527 -57.77 -4.86 -42.18
CA GLY A 527 -58.36 -6.19 -42.20
C GLY A 527 -59.04 -6.47 -43.54
N PHE A 528 -59.16 -7.74 -43.88
CA PHE A 528 -59.91 -8.20 -45.05
C PHE A 528 -60.96 -9.23 -44.60
N ALA A 529 -62.05 -9.32 -45.34
CA ALA A 529 -63.10 -10.30 -45.12
C ALA A 529 -63.50 -10.93 -46.47
N VAL A 530 -63.72 -12.24 -46.46
CA VAL A 530 -64.22 -13.01 -47.62
C VAL A 530 -65.45 -13.81 -47.18
N GLY A 531 -66.56 -13.62 -47.88
CA GLY A 531 -67.80 -14.36 -47.67
C GLY A 531 -67.86 -15.61 -48.54
N PHE A 532 -68.09 -16.75 -47.90
CA PHE A 532 -68.40 -18.03 -48.54
C PHE A 532 -69.87 -18.39 -48.29
N GLN A 533 -70.38 -19.36 -49.03
CA GLN A 533 -71.80 -19.75 -49.04
C GLN A 533 -71.94 -21.22 -48.65
#